data_AF-A0A1H7KL79-F1
#
_entry.id   AF-A0A1H7KL79-F1
#
_cell.length_a   1.000
_cell.length_b   1.000
_cell.length_c   1.000
_cell.angle_alpha   90.00
_cell.angle_beta   90.00
_cell.angle_gamma   90.00
#
_symmetry.space_group_name_H-M   'P 1'
#
loop_
_entity.id
_entity.type
_entity.pdbx_description
1 polymer ?
#
loop_
_entity_poly.entity_id
_entity_poly.type
_entity_poly.pdbx_seq_one_letter_code
_entity_poly.pdbx_strand_id
1 'polypeptide(L)' 'MRRHLIPACVLIVLGSLFLLDNLGFSTFDVGHLIATWWPVFLILAGVNLLLKRASGDAANCRN' A
#
# COMPACT_ATOMS: atom_id res chain seq x y z
N MET A 1 17.31 -7.26 8.62
CA MET A 1 17.14 -8.20 7.49
C MET A 1 15.72 -8.79 7.43
N ARG A 2 14.65 -7.98 7.29
CA ARG A 2 13.25 -8.44 7.12
C ARG A 2 12.39 -7.39 6.40
N ARG A 3 12.78 -6.94 5.20
CA ARG A 3 12.10 -5.81 4.52
C ARG A 3 11.36 -6.17 3.23
N HIS A 4 11.35 -7.44 2.83
CA HIS A 4 10.87 -7.88 1.50
C HIS A 4 9.63 -8.79 1.57
N LEU A 5 9.14 -9.12 2.77
CA LEU A 5 7.94 -9.97 2.93
C LEU A 5 6.64 -9.21 2.59
N ILE A 6 6.64 -7.89 2.78
CA ILE A 6 5.50 -7.02 2.51
C ILE A 6 5.14 -7.02 1.01
N PRO A 7 6.08 -6.73 0.07
CA PRO A 7 5.74 -6.77 -1.36
C PRO A 7 5.38 -8.18 -1.85
N ALA A 8 5.97 -9.22 -1.28
CA ALA A 8 5.64 -10.61 -1.62
C ALA A 8 4.18 -10.94 -1.24
N CYS A 9 3.74 -10.63 -0.02
CA CYS A 9 2.34 -10.84 0.39
C CYS A 9 1.37 -10.03 -0.47
N VAL A 10 1.68 -8.76 -0.77
CA VAL A 10 0.82 -7.92 -1.61
C VAL A 10 0.68 -8.50 -3.02
N LEU A 11 1.78 -8.97 -3.61
CA LEU A 11 1.78 -9.56 -4.94
C LEU A 11 0.98 -10.87 -4.99
N ILE A 12 1.10 -11.73 -3.96
CA ILE A 12 0.33 -12.97 -3.85
C ILE A 12 -1.18 -12.66 -3.76
N VAL A 13 -1.58 -11.73 -2.91
CA VAL A 13 -3.00 -11.34 -2.76
C VAL A 13 -3.56 -10.77 -4.06
N LEU A 14 -2.83 -9.84 -4.70
CA LEU A 14 -3.22 -9.28 -6.01
C LEU A 14 -3.35 -10.36 -7.08
N GLY A 15 -2.38 -11.27 -7.18
CA GLY A 15 -2.41 -12.36 -8.15
C GLY A 15 -3.55 -13.33 -7.94
N SER A 16 -3.80 -13.75 -6.70
CA SER A 16 -4.93 -14.64 -6.36
C SER A 16 -6.29 -14.00 -6.66
N LEU A 17 -6.45 -12.70 -6.37
CA LEU A 17 -7.67 -11.96 -6.68
C LEU A 17 -7.92 -11.88 -8.19
N PHE A 18 -6.88 -11.61 -8.98
CA PHE A 18 -6.98 -11.56 -10.44
C PHE A 18 -7.33 -12.93 -11.05
N LEU A 19 -6.79 -13.99 -10.47
CA LEU A 19 -7.08 -15.36 -10.89
C LEU A 19 -8.53 -15.77 -10.57
N LEU A 20 -9.04 -15.37 -9.41
CA LEU A 20 -10.42 -15.61 -9.00
C LEU A 20 -11.42 -14.90 -9.90
N ASP A 21 -11.12 -13.65 -10.28
CA ASP A 21 -11.92 -12.85 -11.20
C ASP A 21 -11.97 -13.49 -12.60
N ASN A 22 -10.82 -13.97 -13.10
CA ASN A 22 -10.74 -14.72 -14.36
C ASN A 22 -11.49 -16.06 -14.32
N LEU A 23 -11.64 -16.69 -13.15
CA LEU A 23 -12.41 -17.93 -12.98
C LEU A 23 -13.93 -17.71 -13.02
N GLY A 24 -14.39 -16.47 -13.20
CA GLY A 24 -15.82 -16.15 -13.29
C GLY A 24 -16.51 -16.05 -11.93
N PHE A 25 -15.76 -16.01 -10.83
CA PHE A 25 -16.26 -15.66 -9.50
C PHE A 25 -16.52 -14.13 -9.37
N SER A 26 -17.14 -13.54 -10.40
CA SER A 26 -17.47 -12.13 -10.56
C SER A 26 -18.50 -11.61 -9.52
N THR A 27 -18.93 -12.47 -8.59
CA THR A 27 -19.76 -12.07 -7.45
C THR A 27 -19.03 -11.16 -6.47
N PHE A 28 -17.70 -11.23 -6.44
CA PHE A 28 -16.87 -10.30 -5.67
C PHE A 28 -16.18 -9.33 -6.63
N ASP A 29 -16.60 -8.08 -6.58
CA ASP A 29 -16.10 -6.99 -7.42
C ASP A 29 -14.67 -6.61 -6.99
N VAL A 30 -13.69 -7.44 -7.35
CA VAL A 30 -12.27 -7.30 -6.95
C VAL A 30 -11.74 -5.90 -7.29
N GLY A 31 -12.15 -5.38 -8.46
CA GLY A 31 -11.84 -4.02 -8.88
C GLY A 31 -12.35 -2.97 -7.88
N HIS A 32 -13.56 -3.15 -7.35
CA HIS A 32 -14.13 -2.27 -6.32
C HIS A 32 -13.35 -2.32 -5.01
N LEU A 33 -12.89 -3.50 -4.58
CA LEU A 33 -12.03 -3.62 -3.40
C LEU A 33 -10.71 -2.88 -3.62
N ILE A 34 -9.99 -3.16 -4.70
CA ILE A 34 -8.71 -2.49 -5.00
C ILE A 34 -8.89 -0.96 -5.09
N ALA A 35 -9.96 -0.50 -5.75
CA ALA A 35 -10.34 0.91 -5.85
C ALA A 35 -10.78 1.55 -4.51
N THR A 36 -11.19 0.75 -3.52
CA THR A 36 -11.48 1.23 -2.16
C THR A 36 -10.23 1.30 -1.29
N TRP A 37 -9.28 0.39 -1.49
CA TRP A 37 -8.09 0.23 -0.64
C TRP A 37 -6.85 1.01 -1.10
N TRP A 38 -6.69 1.32 -2.40
CA TRP A 38 -5.58 2.16 -2.89
C TRP A 38 -5.44 3.56 -2.24
N PRO A 39 -6.51 4.27 -1.79
CA PRO A 39 -6.35 5.59 -1.19
C PRO A 39 -5.60 5.51 0.14
N VAL A 40 -5.71 4.39 0.88
CA VAL A 40 -5.01 4.16 2.14
C VAL A 40 -3.49 4.16 1.91
N PHE A 41 -3.02 3.53 0.84
CA PHE A 41 -1.61 3.54 0.47
C PHE A 41 -1.11 4.94 0.12
N LEU A 42 -1.91 5.75 -0.59
CA LEU A 42 -1.60 7.15 -0.87
C LEU A 42 -1.52 7.99 0.40
N ILE A 43 -2.45 7.80 1.34
CA ILE A 43 -2.46 8.50 2.63
C ILE A 43 -1.21 8.13 3.44
N LEU A 44 -0.88 6.84 3.56
CA LEU A 44 0.31 6.38 4.28
C LEU A 44 1.60 6.95 3.66
N ALA A 45 1.71 6.95 2.33
CA ALA A 45 2.85 7.54 1.63
C ALA A 45 2.95 9.05 1.90
N GLY A 46 1.83 9.78 1.83
CA GLY A 46 1.77 11.21 2.12
C GLY A 46 2.15 11.55 3.55
N VAL A 47 1.63 10.81 4.53
CA VAL A 47 1.96 10.97 5.95
C VAL A 47 3.45 10.69 6.19
N ASN A 48 4.00 9.63 5.59
CA ASN A 48 5.42 9.31 5.72
C ASN A 48 6.31 10.43 5.14
N LEU A 49 5.90 11.06 4.03
CA LEU A 49 6.62 12.21 3.46
C LEU A 49 6.62 13.42 4.41
N LEU A 50 5.49 13.72 5.05
CA LEU A 50 5.37 14.82 6.01
C LEU A 50 6.21 14.57 7.27
N LEU A 51 6.13 13.37 7.84
CA LEU A 51 6.90 12.98 9.02
C LEU A 51 8.42 13.05 8.76
N LYS A 52 8.85 12.63 7.57
CA LYS A 52 10.26 12.70 7.16
C LYS A 52 10.75 14.15 7.04
N ARG A 53 9.90 15.08 6.58
CA ARG A 53 10.22 16.52 6.55
C ARG A 53 10.28 17.14 7.94
N ALA A 54 9.25 16.92 8.77
CA ALA A 54 9.19 17.43 10.14
C ALA A 54 10.38 16.98 11.01
N SER A 55 10.84 15.74 10.81
CA SER A 55 12.04 15.22 11.49
C SER A 55 13.34 15.89 11.03
N GLY A 56 13.43 16.26 9.75
CA GLY A 56 14.59 16.96 9.18
C GLY A 56 14.70 18.40 9.68
N ASP A 57 13.57 19.12 9.77
CA ASP A 57 13.54 20.50 10.24
C ASP A 57 13.89 20.63 11.73
N ALA A 58 13.42 19.70 12.58
CA ALA A 58 13.77 19.69 14.00
C ALA A 58 15.25 19.35 14.28
N ALA A 59 15.92 18.62 13.39
CA ALA A 59 17.35 18.36 13.48
C ALA A 59 18.20 19.56 13.01
N ASN A 60 17.66 20.41 12.11
CA ASN A 60 18.35 21.59 11.63
C ASN A 60 18.49 22.68 12.72
N CYS A 61 17.47 22.87 13.57
CA CYS A 61 17.51 23.86 14.66
C CYS A 61 18.38 23.45 15.87
N ARG A 62 19.05 22.29 15.83
CA ARG A 62 19.99 21.85 16.88
C ARG A 62 21.47 22.08 16.53
N ASN A 63 21.78 22.59 15.34
CA ASN A 63 23.14 23.00 14.95
C ASN A 63 23.22 24.53 14.86
#